data_AF-A0A2M8P9T1-F1
#
_entry.id   AF-A0A2M8P9T1-F1
#
_cell.length_a   1.000
_cell.length_b   1.000
_cell.length_c   1.000
_cell.angle_alpha   90.00
_cell.angle_beta   90.00
_cell.angle_gamma   90.00
#
_symmetry.space_group_name_H-M   'P 1'
#
loop_
_entity.id
_entity.type
_entity.pdbx_description
1 polymer ?
#
loop_
_entity_poly.entity_id
_entity_poly.type
_entity_poly.pdbx_seq_one_letter_code
_entity_poly.pdbx_strand_id
1 'polypeptide(L)'
;GLDIEAQALTRIAYGEPIAYIWAAGDADTADRHLALLDEMGAPTGYLVDIVTEDDASIRAQLDEAGMIILGDGHAPETLRAALLGAALEGMQAAYARGAVILGIGAGAAALGSFLEGAEGLGWIENAIIMPDYDLDGRNIALRTLLEARPSAYGIGIGSRSALALGGNGQIEVWGERKVTIL
;
A
#
# COMPACT_ATOMS: atom_id res chain seq x y z
N GLY A 1 -0.52 -5.72 15.76
CA GLY A 1 0.16 -4.57 16.38
C GLY A 1 0.26 -3.50 15.33
N LEU A 2 0.03 -2.25 15.70
CA LEU A 2 -0.04 -1.10 14.78
C LEU A 2 1.29 -0.32 14.74
N ASP A 3 2.40 -1.01 14.98
CA ASP A 3 3.71 -0.35 15.12
C ASP A 3 4.20 0.25 13.80
N ILE A 4 3.83 -0.36 12.67
CA ILE A 4 4.17 0.13 11.32
C ILE A 4 3.36 1.38 11.01
N GLU A 5 2.07 1.33 11.29
CA GLU A 5 1.14 2.45 11.11
C GLU A 5 1.54 3.61 12.02
N ALA A 6 1.87 3.35 13.29
CA ALA A 6 2.40 4.36 14.21
C ALA A 6 3.65 5.03 13.63
N GLN A 7 4.59 4.25 13.09
CA GLN A 7 5.80 4.80 12.45
C GLN A 7 5.46 5.61 11.20
N ALA A 8 4.50 5.17 10.38
CA ALA A 8 4.03 5.93 9.22
C ALA A 8 3.36 7.26 9.64
N LEU A 9 2.57 7.27 10.71
CA LEU A 9 1.95 8.48 11.26
C LEU A 9 2.98 9.52 11.72
N THR A 10 4.18 9.10 12.14
CA THR A 10 5.26 10.05 12.46
C THR A 10 5.83 10.77 11.24
N ARG A 11 5.49 10.34 10.02
CA ARG A 11 6.02 10.87 8.76
C ARG A 11 5.06 11.83 8.05
N ILE A 12 3.81 11.93 8.48
CA ILE A 12 2.81 12.82 7.87
C ILE A 12 2.78 14.17 8.58
N ALA A 13 2.37 15.24 7.89
CA ALA A 13 2.31 16.55 8.52
C ALA A 13 1.15 16.61 9.53
N TYR A 14 1.32 17.43 10.58
CA TYR A 14 0.36 17.50 11.66
C TYR A 14 -1.04 17.90 11.16
N GLY A 15 -2.03 17.07 11.46
CA GLY A 15 -3.43 17.33 11.16
C GLY A 15 -3.85 16.97 9.72
N GLU A 16 -2.94 16.49 8.87
CA GLU A 16 -3.33 15.98 7.56
C GLU A 16 -4.11 14.66 7.70
N PRO A 17 -5.23 14.49 6.97
CA PRO A 17 -6.09 13.34 7.17
C PRO A 17 -5.55 12.06 6.54
N ILE A 18 -6.17 10.94 6.92
CA ILE A 18 -5.85 9.60 6.42
C ILE A 18 -6.95 9.12 5.48
N ALA A 19 -6.63 8.92 4.21
CA ALA A 19 -7.52 8.27 3.26
C ALA A 19 -7.28 6.76 3.29
N TYR A 20 -8.34 5.97 3.35
CA TYR A 20 -8.26 4.50 3.32
C TYR A 20 -9.02 3.94 2.10
N ILE A 21 -8.30 3.27 1.22
CA ILE A 21 -8.85 2.58 0.05
C ILE A 21 -9.02 1.10 0.40
N TRP A 22 -10.26 0.61 0.34
CA TRP A 22 -10.62 -0.74 0.80
C TRP A 22 -10.99 -1.71 -0.34
N ALA A 23 -10.78 -1.33 -1.61
CA ALA A 23 -11.23 -2.10 -2.78
C ALA A 23 -10.64 -3.53 -2.93
N ALA A 24 -9.58 -3.88 -2.21
CA ALA A 24 -9.08 -5.26 -2.14
C ALA A 24 -9.87 -6.16 -1.15
N GLY A 25 -10.55 -5.54 -0.18
CA GLY A 25 -11.23 -6.18 0.95
C GLY A 25 -12.63 -5.61 1.16
N ASP A 26 -12.93 -5.17 2.38
CA ASP A 26 -14.25 -4.69 2.78
C ASP A 26 -14.18 -3.41 3.64
N ALA A 27 -15.24 -2.62 3.59
CA ALA A 27 -15.34 -1.34 4.28
C ALA A 27 -15.36 -1.51 5.82
N ASP A 28 -15.95 -2.58 6.36
CA ASP A 28 -16.06 -2.79 7.82
C ASP A 28 -14.67 -3.07 8.44
N THR A 29 -13.81 -3.80 7.73
CA THR A 29 -12.43 -4.03 8.14
C THR A 29 -11.61 -2.75 8.07
N ALA A 30 -11.79 -1.95 7.03
CA ALA A 30 -11.14 -0.65 6.90
C ALA A 30 -11.57 0.34 8.00
N ASP A 31 -12.86 0.42 8.28
CA ASP A 31 -13.44 1.28 9.31
C ASP A 31 -12.92 0.91 10.70
N ARG A 32 -12.88 -0.39 11.03
CA ARG A 32 -12.24 -0.87 12.27
C ARG A 32 -10.76 -0.52 12.35
N HIS A 33 -10.05 -0.58 11.23
CA HIS A 33 -8.64 -0.19 11.22
C HIS A 33 -8.48 1.31 11.50
N LEU A 34 -9.27 2.17 10.85
CA LEU A 34 -9.28 3.61 11.12
C LEU A 34 -9.65 3.92 12.59
N ALA A 35 -10.62 3.22 13.16
CA ALA A 35 -10.99 3.39 14.58
C ALA A 35 -9.80 3.09 15.52
N LEU A 36 -9.02 2.06 15.24
CA LEU A 36 -7.82 1.76 16.02
C LEU A 36 -6.73 2.83 15.87
N LEU A 37 -6.59 3.44 14.68
CA LEU A 37 -5.67 4.57 14.48
C LEU A 37 -6.14 5.82 15.24
N ASP A 38 -7.44 6.10 15.24
CA ASP A 38 -8.04 7.20 16.03
C ASP A 38 -7.81 7.01 17.53
N GLU A 39 -7.97 5.79 18.04
CA GLU A 39 -7.64 5.44 19.44
C GLU A 39 -6.17 5.71 19.80
N MET A 40 -5.26 5.71 18.80
CA MET A 40 -3.85 6.03 18.96
C MET A 40 -3.54 7.53 18.79
N GLY A 41 -4.54 8.36 18.57
CA GLY A 41 -4.40 9.80 18.34
C GLY A 41 -3.98 10.16 16.91
N ALA A 42 -4.26 9.29 15.94
CA ALA A 42 -4.09 9.63 14.54
C ALA A 42 -5.03 10.78 14.13
N PRO A 43 -4.70 11.53 13.07
CA PRO A 43 -5.63 12.48 12.45
C PRO A 43 -6.91 11.81 11.95
N THR A 44 -7.91 12.61 11.59
CA THR A 44 -9.17 12.12 11.03
C THR A 44 -8.93 11.20 9.83
N GLY A 45 -9.49 10.00 9.90
CA GLY A 45 -9.51 9.05 8.80
C GLY A 45 -10.86 9.00 8.08
N TYR A 46 -10.85 8.69 6.79
CA TYR A 46 -12.06 8.42 6.00
C TYR A 46 -11.82 7.32 4.97
N LEU A 47 -12.91 6.63 4.62
CA LEU A 47 -12.91 5.64 3.54
C LEU A 47 -13.07 6.35 2.19
N VAL A 48 -12.33 5.89 1.19
CA VAL A 48 -12.44 6.36 -0.19
C VAL A 48 -12.98 5.21 -1.04
N ASP A 49 -14.19 5.37 -1.56
CA ASP A 49 -14.79 4.42 -2.51
C ASP A 49 -14.39 4.78 -3.94
N ILE A 50 -13.23 4.27 -4.35
CA ILE A 50 -12.69 4.44 -5.70
C ILE A 50 -13.46 3.68 -6.79
N VAL A 51 -14.49 2.89 -6.43
CA VAL A 51 -15.27 2.08 -7.37
C VAL A 51 -16.56 2.79 -7.77
N THR A 52 -17.20 3.48 -6.84
CA THR A 52 -18.53 4.06 -7.06
C THR A 52 -18.56 5.58 -7.10
N GLU A 53 -17.59 6.26 -6.48
CA GLU A 53 -17.51 7.72 -6.54
C GLU A 53 -17.04 8.22 -7.90
N ASP A 54 -17.30 9.49 -8.20
CA ASP A 54 -16.85 10.11 -9.43
C ASP A 54 -15.37 10.52 -9.37
N ASP A 55 -14.74 10.59 -10.54
CA ASP A 55 -13.32 10.90 -10.68
C ASP A 55 -12.88 12.21 -10.02
N ALA A 56 -13.76 13.22 -9.94
CA ALA A 56 -13.39 14.51 -9.34
C ALA A 56 -13.38 14.41 -7.81
N SER A 57 -14.37 13.72 -7.23
CA SER A 57 -14.43 13.43 -5.80
C SER A 57 -13.26 12.55 -5.35
N ILE A 58 -12.97 11.47 -6.09
CA ILE A 58 -11.83 10.58 -5.80
C ILE A 58 -10.50 11.35 -5.81
N ARG A 59 -10.27 12.17 -6.84
CA ARG A 59 -9.04 12.97 -6.92
C ARG A 59 -8.95 13.95 -5.76
N ALA A 60 -10.01 14.68 -5.45
CA ALA A 60 -10.01 15.67 -4.37
C ALA A 60 -9.74 15.03 -3.00
N GLN A 61 -10.33 13.86 -2.73
CA GLN A 61 -10.13 13.13 -1.48
C GLN A 61 -8.73 12.54 -1.32
N LEU A 62 -8.06 12.17 -2.42
CA LEU A 62 -6.72 11.56 -2.38
C LEU A 62 -5.59 12.58 -2.53
N ASP A 63 -5.80 13.64 -3.31
CA ASP A 63 -5.21 14.96 -3.02
C ASP A 63 -5.59 15.34 -1.57
N GLU A 64 -5.23 16.45 -0.93
CA GLU A 64 -5.52 16.69 0.51
C GLU A 64 -5.03 15.66 1.59
N ALA A 65 -4.99 14.35 1.36
CA ALA A 65 -4.57 13.34 2.33
C ALA A 65 -3.06 13.42 2.62
N GLY A 66 -2.69 13.34 3.90
CA GLY A 66 -1.30 13.20 4.35
C GLY A 66 -0.85 11.75 4.38
N MET A 67 -1.80 10.83 4.49
CA MET A 67 -1.56 9.39 4.38
C MET A 67 -2.63 8.76 3.50
N ILE A 68 -2.22 7.87 2.59
CA ILE A 68 -3.12 7.02 1.82
C ILE A 68 -2.80 5.57 2.15
N ILE A 69 -3.77 4.86 2.72
CA ILE A 69 -3.67 3.43 3.02
C ILE A 69 -4.33 2.65 1.90
N LEU A 70 -3.56 1.77 1.25
CA LEU A 70 -4.08 0.73 0.38
C LEU A 70 -4.29 -0.52 1.21
N GLY A 71 -5.55 -0.79 1.54
CA GLY A 71 -5.94 -1.89 2.41
C GLY A 71 -5.62 -3.26 1.82
N ASP A 72 -5.52 -4.23 2.72
CA ASP A 72 -5.38 -5.64 2.38
C ASP A 72 -6.70 -6.27 1.94
N GLY A 73 -6.62 -7.46 1.37
CA GLY A 73 -7.74 -8.32 1.04
C GLY A 73 -7.37 -9.38 0.00
N HIS A 74 -8.37 -9.93 -0.68
CA HIS A 74 -8.18 -11.10 -1.54
C HIS A 74 -8.15 -10.76 -3.04
N ALA A 75 -8.30 -9.47 -3.38
CA ALA A 75 -8.49 -9.02 -4.76
C ALA A 75 -7.46 -7.95 -5.19
N PRO A 76 -6.14 -8.27 -5.24
CA PRO A 76 -5.11 -7.31 -5.64
C PRO A 76 -5.30 -6.80 -7.08
N GLU A 77 -5.79 -7.64 -8.00
CA GLU A 77 -6.08 -7.22 -9.38
C GLU A 77 -7.25 -6.23 -9.45
N THR A 78 -8.31 -6.45 -8.66
CA THR A 78 -9.46 -5.54 -8.56
C THR A 78 -9.04 -4.20 -7.99
N LEU A 79 -8.28 -4.21 -6.89
CA LEU A 79 -7.72 -2.99 -6.30
C LEU A 79 -6.88 -2.24 -7.34
N ARG A 80 -5.95 -2.94 -8.01
CA ARG A 80 -5.10 -2.33 -9.04
C ARG A 80 -5.92 -1.73 -10.19
N ALA A 81 -6.96 -2.43 -10.66
CA ALA A 81 -7.83 -1.94 -11.72
C ALA A 81 -8.60 -0.69 -11.29
N ALA A 82 -9.16 -0.67 -10.07
CA ALA A 82 -9.88 0.47 -9.53
C ALA A 82 -8.95 1.67 -9.25
N LEU A 83 -7.67 1.42 -8.96
CA LEU A 83 -6.69 2.48 -8.74
C LEU A 83 -6.29 3.19 -10.04
N LEU A 84 -6.49 2.60 -11.21
CA LEU A 84 -6.15 3.28 -12.47
C LEU A 84 -7.02 4.52 -12.72
N GLY A 85 -6.42 5.55 -13.31
CA GLY A 85 -7.11 6.81 -13.61
C GLY A 85 -7.11 7.75 -12.42
N ALA A 86 -8.29 8.24 -12.02
CA ALA A 86 -8.47 9.28 -11.03
C ALA A 86 -7.79 8.99 -9.69
N ALA A 87 -7.88 7.75 -9.20
CA ALA A 87 -7.26 7.37 -7.94
C ALA A 87 -5.73 7.43 -7.98
N LEU A 88 -5.11 6.92 -9.04
CA LEU A 88 -3.67 7.01 -9.25
C LEU A 88 -3.20 8.46 -9.39
N GLU A 89 -3.94 9.29 -10.12
CA GLU A 89 -3.64 10.72 -10.25
C GLU A 89 -3.67 11.43 -8.88
N GLY A 90 -4.71 11.16 -8.07
CA GLY A 90 -4.83 11.69 -6.71
C GLY A 90 -3.69 11.24 -5.80
N MET A 91 -3.36 9.94 -5.82
CA MET A 91 -2.23 9.39 -5.05
C MET A 91 -0.89 10.03 -5.45
N GLN A 92 -0.64 10.21 -6.75
CA GLN A 92 0.57 10.85 -7.25
C GLN A 92 0.67 12.31 -6.80
N ALA A 93 -0.46 13.04 -6.83
CA ALA A 93 -0.51 14.42 -6.39
C ALA A 93 -0.27 14.54 -4.86
N ALA A 94 -0.87 13.64 -4.07
CA ALA A 94 -0.62 13.54 -2.63
C ALA A 94 0.86 13.27 -2.32
N TYR A 95 1.43 12.25 -2.96
CA TYR A 95 2.83 11.87 -2.76
C TYR A 95 3.78 13.01 -3.16
N ALA A 96 3.50 13.72 -4.25
CA ALA A 96 4.29 14.88 -4.68
C ALA A 96 4.31 16.03 -3.65
N ARG A 97 3.28 16.13 -2.78
CA ARG A 97 3.26 17.07 -1.64
C ARG A 97 3.95 16.54 -0.39
N GLY A 98 4.34 15.27 -0.36
CA GLY A 98 4.96 14.62 0.79
C GLY A 98 4.05 13.68 1.56
N ALA A 99 2.87 13.33 1.04
CA ALA A 99 2.02 12.32 1.65
C ALA A 99 2.68 10.93 1.67
N VAL A 100 2.33 10.13 2.67
CA VAL A 100 2.79 8.74 2.80
C VAL A 100 1.80 7.80 2.14
N ILE A 101 2.29 6.92 1.25
CA ILE A 101 1.51 5.82 0.70
C ILE A 101 1.88 4.53 1.46
N LEU A 102 0.91 3.95 2.16
CA LEU A 102 1.08 2.70 2.90
C LEU A 102 0.28 1.58 2.24
N GLY A 103 0.97 0.62 1.63
CA GLY A 103 0.34 -0.61 1.15
C GLY A 103 0.35 -1.71 2.20
N ILE A 104 -0.78 -2.39 2.39
CA ILE A 104 -0.91 -3.54 3.30
C ILE A 104 -1.35 -4.75 2.47
N GLY A 105 -0.64 -5.87 2.61
CA GLY A 105 -0.95 -7.12 1.90
C GLY A 105 -1.19 -6.92 0.40
N ALA A 106 -2.41 -7.16 -0.09
CA ALA A 106 -2.81 -6.91 -1.48
C ALA A 106 -2.48 -5.47 -1.95
N GLY A 107 -2.65 -4.46 -1.11
CA GLY A 107 -2.26 -3.08 -1.39
C GLY A 107 -0.76 -2.89 -1.53
N ALA A 108 0.05 -3.61 -0.73
CA ALA A 108 1.50 -3.63 -0.89
C ALA A 108 1.91 -4.30 -2.20
N ALA A 109 1.30 -5.45 -2.53
CA ALA A 109 1.56 -6.16 -3.78
C ALA A 109 1.31 -5.27 -5.00
N ALA A 110 0.20 -4.52 -4.99
CA ALA A 110 -0.20 -3.65 -6.10
C ALA A 110 0.81 -2.53 -6.40
N LEU A 111 1.62 -2.09 -5.43
CA LEU A 111 2.63 -1.04 -5.63
C LEU A 111 3.84 -1.51 -6.48
N GLY A 112 4.06 -2.81 -6.60
CA GLY A 112 5.11 -3.35 -7.46
C GLY A 112 4.81 -3.07 -8.94
N SER A 113 5.80 -3.28 -9.81
CA SER A 113 5.57 -3.30 -11.26
C SER A 113 4.79 -4.53 -11.70
N PHE A 114 4.83 -5.61 -10.93
CA PHE A 114 4.30 -6.90 -11.36
C PHE A 114 3.49 -7.58 -10.27
N LEU A 115 2.36 -8.16 -10.68
CA LEU A 115 1.50 -9.02 -9.87
C LEU A 115 1.49 -10.43 -10.46
N GLU A 116 0.89 -11.38 -9.73
CA GLU A 116 0.47 -12.64 -10.33
C GLU A 116 -0.60 -12.35 -11.40
N GLY A 117 -0.45 -12.88 -12.61
CA GLY A 117 -1.43 -12.72 -13.70
C GLY A 117 -1.51 -11.33 -14.37
N ALA A 118 -0.97 -10.28 -13.76
CA ALA A 118 -1.11 -8.91 -14.24
C ALA A 118 0.15 -8.04 -14.05
N GLU A 119 0.12 -6.83 -14.61
CA GLU A 119 1.01 -5.73 -14.23
C GLU A 119 0.52 -5.13 -12.91
N GLY A 120 1.42 -4.56 -12.11
CA GLY A 120 1.08 -3.75 -10.94
C GLY A 120 0.94 -2.26 -11.29
N LEU A 121 1.09 -1.40 -10.28
CA LEU A 121 1.04 0.06 -10.47
C LEU A 121 2.40 0.67 -10.81
N GLY A 122 3.49 -0.05 -10.53
CA GLY A 122 4.85 0.40 -10.86
C GLY A 122 5.37 1.56 -10.02
N TRP A 123 4.86 1.73 -8.78
CA TRP A 123 5.43 2.67 -7.83
C TRP A 123 6.85 2.25 -7.41
N ILE A 124 7.06 0.94 -7.30
CA ILE A 124 8.39 0.35 -7.17
C ILE A 124 8.76 -0.29 -8.49
N GLU A 125 9.63 0.38 -9.23
CA GLU A 125 10.02 -0.03 -10.58
C GLU A 125 10.66 -1.43 -10.59
N ASN A 126 10.21 -2.24 -11.54
CA ASN A 126 10.75 -3.56 -11.86
C ASN A 126 10.72 -4.55 -10.68
N ALA A 127 9.82 -4.31 -9.71
CA ALA A 127 9.67 -5.12 -8.51
C ALA A 127 8.43 -6.03 -8.55
N ILE A 128 8.56 -7.24 -8.00
CA ILE A 128 7.45 -8.07 -7.54
C ILE A 128 7.43 -8.00 -6.02
N ILE A 129 6.35 -7.51 -5.42
CA ILE A 129 6.20 -7.44 -3.96
C ILE A 129 5.35 -8.63 -3.51
N MET A 130 5.90 -9.45 -2.61
CA MET A 130 5.25 -10.63 -2.04
C MET A 130 5.00 -10.41 -0.54
N PRO A 131 3.79 -9.99 -0.15
CA PRO A 131 3.38 -9.92 1.24
C PRO A 131 3.28 -11.33 1.87
N ASP A 132 3.35 -11.37 3.20
CA ASP A 132 3.34 -12.59 4.01
C ASP A 132 4.36 -13.63 3.54
N TYR A 133 5.56 -13.17 3.20
CA TYR A 133 6.61 -13.99 2.61
C TYR A 133 7.08 -15.15 3.51
N ASP A 134 6.85 -15.07 4.82
CA ASP A 134 7.14 -16.13 5.78
C ASP A 134 6.06 -17.21 5.89
N LEU A 135 4.94 -17.08 5.16
CA LEU A 135 3.96 -18.16 5.03
C LEU A 135 4.38 -19.19 3.97
N ASP A 136 3.96 -20.44 4.20
CA ASP A 136 4.31 -21.57 3.35
C ASP A 136 3.91 -21.34 1.88
N GLY A 137 4.83 -21.66 0.97
CA GLY A 137 4.62 -21.58 -0.47
C GLY A 137 4.81 -20.19 -1.08
N ARG A 138 4.86 -19.12 -0.29
CA ARG A 138 5.07 -17.74 -0.80
C ARG A 138 6.44 -17.53 -1.41
N ASN A 139 7.45 -18.22 -0.87
CA ASN A 139 8.79 -18.26 -1.45
C ASN A 139 8.83 -18.92 -2.84
N ILE A 140 8.08 -20.00 -3.03
CA ILE A 140 7.95 -20.69 -4.32
C ILE A 140 7.20 -19.79 -5.30
N ALA A 141 6.07 -19.21 -4.88
CA ALA A 141 5.29 -18.29 -5.71
C ALA A 141 6.12 -17.11 -6.23
N LEU A 142 6.91 -16.47 -5.35
CA LEU A 142 7.78 -15.35 -5.76
C LEU A 142 8.85 -15.81 -6.76
N ARG A 143 9.46 -16.97 -6.55
CA ARG A 143 10.44 -17.52 -7.49
C ARG A 143 9.82 -17.83 -8.86
N THR A 144 8.64 -18.43 -8.89
CA THR A 144 7.91 -18.69 -10.13
C THR A 144 7.62 -17.39 -10.90
N LEU A 145 7.24 -16.32 -10.20
CA LEU A 145 7.01 -15.01 -10.83
C LEU A 145 8.31 -14.39 -11.37
N LEU A 146 9.43 -14.54 -10.64
CA LEU A 146 10.75 -14.07 -11.08
C LEU A 146 11.27 -14.87 -12.29
N GLU A 147 11.02 -16.18 -12.34
CA GLU A 147 11.37 -17.02 -13.50
C GLU A 147 10.60 -16.57 -14.76
N ALA A 148 9.33 -16.19 -14.61
CA ALA A 148 8.53 -15.64 -15.70
C ALA A 148 8.97 -14.22 -16.11
N ARG A 149 9.70 -13.50 -15.23
CA ARG A 149 10.13 -12.11 -15.44
C ARG A 149 11.60 -11.91 -15.02
N PRO A 150 12.57 -12.39 -15.82
CA PRO A 150 13.98 -12.44 -15.42
C PRO A 150 14.65 -11.08 -15.19
N SER A 151 14.05 -9.98 -15.67
CA SER A 151 14.54 -8.63 -15.40
C SER A 151 14.11 -8.12 -14.03
N ALA A 152 13.04 -8.66 -13.44
CA ALA A 152 12.47 -8.18 -12.18
C ALA A 152 13.26 -8.66 -10.96
N TYR A 153 13.15 -7.92 -9.86
CA TYR A 153 13.61 -8.37 -8.54
C TYR A 153 12.42 -8.57 -7.59
N GLY A 154 12.58 -9.47 -6.63
CA GLY A 154 11.55 -9.85 -5.68
C GLY A 154 11.75 -9.16 -4.34
N ILE A 155 10.69 -8.62 -3.75
CA ILE A 155 10.65 -8.11 -2.39
C ILE A 155 9.69 -8.98 -1.58
N GLY A 156 10.24 -9.90 -0.78
CA GLY A 156 9.48 -10.67 0.19
C GLY A 156 9.32 -9.89 1.49
N ILE A 157 8.08 -9.55 1.86
CA ILE A 157 7.76 -8.87 3.13
C ILE A 157 7.04 -9.88 4.02
N GLY A 158 7.67 -10.30 5.11
CA GLY A 158 7.07 -11.20 6.09
C GLY A 158 6.06 -10.48 6.99
N SER A 159 5.22 -11.27 7.68
CA SER A 159 4.16 -10.72 8.52
C SER A 159 4.70 -9.75 9.58
N ARG A 160 3.92 -8.69 9.82
CA ARG A 160 4.25 -7.60 10.78
C ARG A 160 5.57 -6.89 10.47
N SER A 161 5.97 -6.85 9.19
CA SER A 161 7.15 -6.11 8.72
C SER A 161 6.74 -5.18 7.57
N ALA A 162 7.50 -4.11 7.38
CA ALA A 162 7.35 -3.24 6.22
C ALA A 162 8.71 -2.81 5.69
N LEU A 163 8.76 -2.57 4.38
CA LEU A 163 9.86 -1.88 3.71
C LEU A 163 9.42 -0.43 3.45
N ALA A 164 10.04 0.52 4.12
CA ALA A 164 9.76 1.93 3.93
C ALA A 164 10.80 2.56 3.01
N LEU A 165 10.31 3.28 2.00
CA LEU A 165 11.12 3.97 1.00
C LEU A 165 10.96 5.47 1.18
N GLY A 166 12.04 6.14 1.59
CA GLY A 166 12.09 7.58 1.80
C GLY A 166 12.74 8.32 0.62
N GLY A 167 12.72 9.65 0.68
CA GLY A 167 13.40 10.50 -0.30
C GLY A 167 14.91 10.21 -0.38
N ASN A 168 15.51 10.47 -1.54
CA ASN A 168 16.94 10.30 -1.81
C ASN A 168 17.47 8.87 -1.62
N GLY A 169 16.64 7.85 -1.87
CA GLY A 169 17.05 6.44 -1.79
C GLY A 169 17.19 5.92 -0.36
N GLN A 170 16.56 6.57 0.62
CA GLN A 170 16.49 6.06 1.98
C GLN A 170 15.64 4.79 2.02
N ILE A 171 16.17 3.75 2.65
CA ILE A 171 15.48 2.47 2.83
C ILE A 171 15.52 2.14 4.31
N GLU A 172 14.34 1.90 4.88
CA GLU A 172 14.17 1.46 6.26
C GLU A 172 13.34 0.19 6.31
N VAL A 173 13.60 -0.64 7.32
CA VAL A 173 12.80 -1.84 7.57
C VAL A 173 12.16 -1.70 8.94
N TRP A 174 10.82 -1.71 8.95
CA TRP A 174 9.98 -1.47 10.12
C TRP A 174 9.33 -2.76 10.64
N GLY A 175 8.82 -2.70 11.88
CA GLY A 175 8.18 -3.84 12.55
C GLY A 175 9.15 -4.96 12.94
N GLU A 176 8.80 -6.20 12.64
CA GLU A 176 9.59 -7.42 12.91
C GLU A 176 10.78 -7.64 11.96
N ARG A 177 10.92 -6.74 10.97
CA ARG A 177 12.08 -6.64 10.08
C ARG A 177 12.38 -7.88 9.24
N LYS A 178 11.34 -8.61 8.86
CA LYS A 178 11.41 -9.77 7.96
C LYS A 178 11.27 -9.32 6.51
N VAL A 179 12.34 -8.78 5.92
CA VAL A 179 12.35 -8.41 4.49
C VAL A 179 13.46 -9.15 3.76
N THR A 180 13.12 -9.71 2.61
CA THR A 180 14.03 -10.46 1.72
C THR A 180 14.03 -9.83 0.34
N ILE A 181 15.21 -9.68 -0.27
CA ILE A 181 15.37 -9.24 -1.66
C ILE A 181 15.93 -10.40 -2.48
N LEU A 182 15.36 -10.65 -3.66
CA LEU A 182 15.69 -11.77 -4.56
C LEU A 182 15.97 -11.28 -5.97
#